data_AF-I0HTJ8-F1
#
_entry.id   AF-I0HTJ8-F1
#
_cell.length_a   1.000
_cell.length_b   1.000
_cell.length_c   1.000
_cell.angle_alpha   90.00
_cell.angle_beta   90.00
_cell.angle_gamma   90.00
#
_symmetry.space_group_name_H-M   'P 1'
#
loop_
_entity.id
_entity.type
_entity.pdbx_description
1 polymer ?
#
loop_
_entity_poly.entity_id
_entity_poly.type
_entity_poly.pdbx_seq_one_letter_code
_entity_poly.pdbx_strand_id
1 'polypeptide(L)'
;MVYIDDAEVAKHGRNWFHLTADRLDELHSFAACIGLPANAFHRGARHPHYDVTAAQRLRALRGGARAVSSREVVRIARIVRASARAAATSDKQLTLFE
;
A
#
# COMPACT_ATOMS: atom_id res chain seq x y z
N MET A 1 2.57 -9.35 -1.73
CA MET A 1 3.58 -9.03 -0.67
C MET A 1 3.30 -7.64 -0.10
N VAL A 2 3.60 -7.42 1.18
CA VAL A 2 3.39 -6.14 1.88
C VAL A 2 4.72 -5.43 2.13
N TYR A 3 4.74 -4.12 1.92
CA TYR A 3 5.92 -3.28 2.04
C TYR A 3 5.64 -2.06 2.91
N ILE A 4 6.64 -1.63 3.65
CA ILE A 4 6.59 -0.38 4.42
C ILE A 4 7.82 0.46 4.13
N ASP A 5 7.60 1.76 3.92
CA ASP A 5 8.69 2.65 3.57
C ASP A 5 9.49 3.16 4.77
N ASP A 6 10.66 3.69 4.43
CA ASP A 6 11.54 4.41 5.36
C ASP A 6 11.41 5.93 5.22
N ALA A 7 10.36 6.40 4.53
CA ALA A 7 10.13 7.82 4.30
C ALA A 7 9.60 8.45 5.59
N GLU A 8 10.51 8.87 6.47
CA GLU A 8 10.18 9.56 7.71
C GLU A 8 9.63 10.97 7.42
N VAL A 9 8.33 11.05 7.12
CA VAL A 9 7.67 12.34 6.83
C VAL A 9 7.22 12.98 8.13
N ALA A 10 7.89 14.08 8.52
CA ALA A 10 7.51 14.86 9.69
C ALA A 10 6.25 15.70 9.41
N LYS A 11 5.13 15.37 10.07
CA LYS A 11 3.86 16.10 9.95
C LYS A 11 3.08 16.04 11.27
N HIS A 12 2.53 17.19 11.70
CA HIS A 12 1.81 17.33 12.98
C HIS A 12 2.60 16.81 14.20
N GLY A 13 3.92 17.06 14.24
CA GLY A 13 4.79 16.61 15.34
C GLY A 13 4.99 15.10 15.40
N ARG A 14 4.72 14.37 14.30
CA ARG A 14 4.85 12.91 14.21
C ARG A 14 5.57 12.52 12.92
N ASN A 15 6.21 11.37 12.98
CA ASN A 15 6.78 10.71 11.82
C ASN A 15 5.75 9.75 11.22
N TRP A 16 5.51 9.95 9.93
CA TRP A 16 4.60 9.17 9.11
C TRP A 16 5.38 8.39 8.07
N PHE A 17 4.85 7.22 7.74
CA PHE A 17 5.36 6.26 6.78
C PHE A 17 4.19 5.71 5.97
N HIS A 18 4.48 5.02 4.87
CA HIS A 18 3.46 4.44 4.01
C HIS A 18 3.56 2.92 3.98
N LEU A 19 2.43 2.26 4.22
CA LEU A 19 2.25 0.81 4.04
C LEU A 19 1.53 0.55 2.71
N THR A 20 2.08 -0.31 1.87
CA THR A 20 1.50 -0.69 0.58
C THR A 20 1.69 -2.19 0.30
N ALA A 21 1.08 -2.70 -0.76
CA ALA A 21 1.21 -4.10 -1.16
C ALA A 21 1.03 -4.27 -2.67
N ASP A 22 1.37 -5.45 -3.17
CA ASP A 22 1.16 -5.79 -4.58
C ASP A 22 -0.34 -5.85 -4.94
N ARG A 23 -1.18 -6.25 -3.98
CA ARG A 23 -2.63 -6.32 -4.12
C ARG A 23 -3.37 -5.62 -2.99
N LEU A 24 -4.57 -5.11 -3.29
CA LEU A 24 -5.39 -4.39 -2.31
C LEU A 24 -5.94 -5.27 -1.19
N ASP A 25 -6.34 -6.50 -1.50
CA ASP A 25 -6.82 -7.46 -0.51
C ASP A 25 -5.71 -7.87 0.48
N GLU A 26 -4.48 -8.08 -0.01
CA GLU A 26 -3.31 -8.29 0.83
C GLU A 26 -3.06 -7.08 1.75
N LEU A 27 -3.13 -5.86 1.20
CA LEU A 27 -2.93 -4.63 1.96
C LEU A 27 -3.98 -4.48 3.08
N HIS A 28 -5.26 -4.65 2.75
CA HIS A 28 -6.34 -4.51 3.72
C HIS A 28 -6.31 -5.59 4.80
N SER A 29 -6.05 -6.85 4.41
CA SER A 29 -5.96 -7.97 5.34
C SER A 29 -4.80 -7.77 6.32
N PHE A 30 -3.64 -7.33 5.81
CA PHE A 30 -2.49 -7.03 6.64
C PHE A 30 -2.75 -5.85 7.58
N ALA A 31 -3.31 -4.76 7.05
CA ALA A 31 -3.64 -3.56 7.83
C ALA A 31 -4.60 -3.90 8.99
N ALA A 32 -5.61 -4.73 8.75
CA ALA A 32 -6.51 -5.21 9.79
C ALA A 32 -5.78 -6.05 10.85
N CYS A 33 -4.90 -6.97 10.43
CA CYS A 33 -4.11 -7.82 11.33
C CYS A 33 -3.23 -7.02 12.31
N ILE A 34 -2.62 -5.93 11.87
CA ILE A 34 -1.76 -5.07 12.71
C ILE A 34 -2.52 -3.91 13.40
N GLY A 35 -3.85 -3.88 13.28
CA GLY A 35 -4.75 -2.92 13.93
C GLY A 35 -4.65 -1.50 13.36
N LEU A 36 -4.53 -1.35 12.04
CA LEU A 36 -4.66 -0.04 11.39
C LEU A 36 -6.14 0.33 11.21
N PRO A 37 -6.51 1.59 11.47
CA PRO A 37 -7.88 2.04 11.26
C PRO A 37 -8.17 2.20 9.77
N ALA A 38 -9.40 1.90 9.35
CA ALA A 38 -9.80 1.97 7.95
C ALA A 38 -9.66 3.39 7.35
N ASN A 39 -9.80 4.43 8.18
CA ASN A 39 -9.67 5.83 7.75
C ASN A 39 -8.22 6.26 7.44
N ALA A 40 -7.22 5.46 7.80
CA ALA A 40 -5.83 5.69 7.40
C ALA A 40 -5.56 5.24 5.96
N PHE A 41 -6.53 4.60 5.29
CA PHE A 41 -6.39 4.16 3.90
C PHE A 41 -6.63 5.29 2.90
N HIS A 42 -5.67 5.51 2.01
CA HIS A 42 -5.73 6.52 0.96
C HIS A 42 -6.05 5.89 -0.40
N ARG A 43 -7.35 5.69 -0.66
CA ARG A 43 -7.87 5.15 -1.94
C ARG A 43 -7.55 6.04 -3.15
N GLY A 44 -7.69 7.36 -2.99
CA GLY A 44 -7.55 8.33 -4.07
C GLY A 44 -6.10 8.68 -4.45
N ALA A 45 -5.14 8.16 -3.68
CA ALA A 45 -3.74 8.36 -3.99
C ALA A 45 -3.37 7.66 -5.31
N ARG A 46 -2.36 8.20 -6.01
CA ARG A 46 -1.81 7.57 -7.22
C ARG A 46 -1.43 6.10 -7.00
N HIS A 47 -1.08 5.78 -5.76
CA HIS A 47 -0.72 4.48 -5.24
C HIS A 47 -1.46 4.25 -3.93
N PRO A 48 -2.41 3.29 -3.85
CA PRO A 48 -3.12 3.01 -2.62
C PRO A 48 -2.16 2.60 -1.50
N HIS A 49 -2.33 3.20 -0.33
CA HIS A 49 -1.50 2.97 0.85
C HIS A 49 -2.29 3.28 2.12
N TYR A 50 -1.72 2.86 3.26
CA TYR A 50 -2.09 3.38 4.57
C TYR A 50 -1.01 4.34 5.07
N ASP A 51 -1.43 5.46 5.63
CA ASP A 51 -0.55 6.32 6.43
C ASP A 51 -0.36 5.70 7.81
N VAL A 52 0.88 5.49 8.23
CA VAL A 52 1.19 4.85 9.50
C VAL A 52 2.23 5.64 10.29
N THR A 53 2.05 5.68 11.61
CA THR A 53 3.00 6.28 12.56
C THR A 53 4.24 5.39 12.78
N ALA A 54 5.29 5.94 13.38
CA ALA A 54 6.48 5.16 13.78
C ALA A 54 6.16 3.89 14.60
N ALA A 55 5.21 3.98 15.55
CA ALA A 55 4.78 2.83 16.35
C ALA A 55 4.05 1.78 15.52
N GLN A 56 3.23 2.19 14.54
CA GLN A 56 2.57 1.29 13.60
C GLN A 56 3.58 0.67 12.62
N ARG A 57 4.60 1.42 12.18
CA ARG A 57 5.69 0.89 11.35
C ARG A 57 6.42 -0.26 12.04
N LEU A 58 6.74 -0.12 13.33
CA LEU A 58 7.32 -1.21 14.12
C LEU A 58 6.42 -2.45 14.14
N ARG A 59 5.09 -2.28 14.26
CA ARG A 59 4.15 -3.42 14.18
C ARG A 59 4.12 -4.05 12.79
N ALA A 60 4.15 -3.24 11.74
CA ALA A 60 4.18 -3.75 10.37
C ALA A 60 5.45 -4.57 10.11
N LEU A 61 6.62 -4.08 10.53
CA LEU A 61 7.88 -4.83 10.41
C LEU A 61 7.83 -6.16 11.16
N ARG A 62 7.32 -6.15 12.40
CA ARG A 62 7.12 -7.39 13.19
C ARG A 62 6.10 -8.34 12.57
N GLY A 63 5.10 -7.80 11.87
CA GLY A 63 4.09 -8.55 11.12
C GLY A 63 4.61 -9.10 9.79
N GLY A 64 5.86 -8.83 9.41
CA GLY A 64 6.47 -9.35 8.18
C GLY A 64 6.39 -8.42 6.98
N ALA A 65 6.00 -7.15 7.15
CA ALA A 65 6.13 -6.16 6.08
C ALA A 65 7.61 -5.93 5.75
N ARG A 66 7.95 -5.92 4.46
CA ARG A 66 9.32 -5.69 4.01
C ARG A 66 9.63 -4.20 4.03
N ALA A 67 10.68 -3.80 4.76
CA ALA A 67 11.22 -2.45 4.69
C ALA A 67 11.71 -2.15 3.28
N VAL A 68 11.32 -1.00 2.73
CA VAL A 68 11.71 -0.56 1.40
C VAL A 68 12.13 0.90 1.41
N SER A 69 13.14 1.23 0.61
CA SER A 69 13.50 2.62 0.37
C SER A 69 12.37 3.36 -0.36
N SER A 70 12.29 4.69 -0.24
CA SER A 70 11.30 5.48 -0.98
C SER A 70 11.36 5.25 -2.50
N ARG A 71 12.55 4.95 -3.05
CA ARG A 71 12.72 4.62 -4.47
C ARG A 71 12.06 3.28 -4.83
N GLU A 72 12.18 2.28 -3.96
CA GLU A 72 11.54 0.98 -4.16
C GLU A 72 10.01 1.08 -4.05
N VAL A 73 9.49 1.92 -3.14
CA VAL A 73 8.04 2.21 -3.07
C VAL A 73 7.53 2.71 -4.40
N VAL A 74 8.18 3.73 -4.98
CA VAL A 74 7.79 4.28 -6.29
C VAL A 74 7.81 3.21 -7.37
N ARG A 75 8.81 2.30 -7.35
CA ARG A 75 8.92 1.19 -8.31
C ARG A 75 7.77 0.20 -8.16
N ILE A 76 7.55 -0.32 -6.94
CA ILE A 76 6.46 -1.26 -6.62
C ILE A 76 5.13 -0.67 -7.06
N ALA A 77 4.90 0.59 -6.70
CA ALA A 77 3.64 1.23 -6.96
C ALA A 77 3.37 1.49 -8.45
N ARG A 78 4.43 1.62 -9.27
CA ARG A 78 4.35 1.67 -10.74
C ARG A 78 3.93 0.32 -11.32
N ILE A 79 4.45 -0.79 -10.76
CA ILE A 79 4.11 -2.16 -11.17
C ILE A 79 2.64 -2.45 -10.84
N VAL A 80 2.21 -2.20 -9.60
CA VAL A 80 0.82 -2.42 -9.16
C VAL A 80 -0.18 -1.69 -10.06
N ARG A 81 0.11 -0.44 -10.44
CA ARG A 81 -0.75 0.32 -11.35
C ARG A 81 -0.80 -0.27 -12.76
N ALA A 82 0.33 -0.74 -13.29
CA ALA A 82 0.37 -1.38 -14.60
C ALA A 82 -0.47 -2.66 -14.60
N SER A 83 -0.36 -3.47 -13.54
CA SER A 83 -1.15 -4.69 -13.36
C SER A 83 -2.65 -4.40 -13.23
N ALA A 84 -3.04 -3.40 -12.44
CA ALA A 84 -4.44 -2.99 -12.31
C ALA A 84 -5.05 -2.49 -13.63
N ARG A 85 -4.27 -1.76 -14.43
CA ARG A 85 -4.71 -1.30 -15.77
C ARG A 85 -4.84 -2.47 -16.74
N ALA A 86 -3.91 -3.42 -16.74
CA ALA A 86 -3.99 -4.61 -17.58
C ALA A 86 -5.21 -5.49 -17.24
N ALA A 87 -5.50 -5.65 -15.94
CA ALA A 87 -6.69 -6.35 -15.46
C ALA A 87 -7.98 -5.65 -15.90
N ALA A 88 -8.09 -4.33 -15.73
CA ALA A 88 -9.26 -3.56 -16.15
C ALA A 88 -9.50 -3.58 -17.67
N THR A 89 -8.43 -3.66 -18.48
CA THR A 89 -8.56 -3.84 -19.93
C THR A 89 -9.06 -5.23 -20.30
N SER A 90 -8.58 -6.28 -19.62
CA SER A 90 -9.02 -7.66 -19.86
C SER A 90 -10.48 -7.88 -19.47
N ASP A 91 -10.91 -7.29 -18.35
CA ASP A 91 -12.29 -7.37 -17.86
C ASP A 91 -13.28 -6.77 -18.87
N LYS A 92 -12.93 -5.61 -19.45
CA LYS A 92 -13.73 -4.96 -20.51
C LYS A 92 -13.79 -5.76 -21.80
N GLN A 93 -12.73 -6.50 -22.15
CA GLN A 93 -12.71 -7.33 -23.35
C GLN A 93 -13.61 -8.57 -23.18
N LEU A 94 -13.69 -9.14 -21.97
CA LEU A 94 -14.58 -10.26 -21.68
C LEU A 94 -16.06 -9.84 -21.73
N THR A 95 -16.41 -8.65 -21.23
CA THR A 95 -17.79 -8.14 -21.26
C THR A 95 -18.26 -7.67 -22.64
N LEU A 96 -17.40 -7.68 -23.67
CA LEU A 96 -17.77 -7.27 -25.04
C LEU A 96 -18.31 -8.44 -25.90
N PHE A 97 -18.28 -9.66 -25.37
CA PHE A 97 -18.74 -10.88 -26.05
C PHE A 97 -19.97 -11.54 -25.40
N GLU A 98 -20.68 -10.81 -24.52
CA GLU A 98 -21.98 -11.22 -23.94
C GLU A 98 -23.15 -10.41 -24.50
#